data_AF-A0A7D5M4R2-F1
#
_entry.id   AF-A0A7D5M4R2-F1
#
_cell.length_a   1.000
_cell.length_b   1.000
_cell.length_c   1.000
_cell.angle_alpha   90.00
_cell.angle_beta   90.00
_cell.angle_gamma   90.00
#
_symmetry.space_group_name_H-M   'P 1'
#
loop_
_entity.id
_entity.type
_entity.pdbx_description
1 polymer ?
#
loop_
_entity_poly.entity_id
_entity_poly.type
_entity_poly.pdbx_seq_one_letter_code
_entity_poly.pdbx_strand_id
1 'polypeptide(L)'
;MSVEPDITIRDTSLTPDEIHKIRSIAKESVKNSPTFNFDGKESSLKLISIDAVKNNIRVDLKFVSENIGYGNRSDALLLTGPVTHHVRMYLNSESFDVLSRHTDYKKSNEGLWH
;
A
#
# COMPACT_ATOMS: atom_id res chain seq x y z
N MET A 1 -13.64 -19.26 3.11
CA MET A 1 -12.73 -18.12 3.33
C MET A 1 -11.99 -17.87 2.02
N SER A 2 -12.34 -16.80 1.31
CA SER A 2 -11.73 -16.47 0.01
C SER A 2 -10.36 -15.86 0.26
N VAL A 3 -9.31 -16.58 -0.11
CA VAL A 3 -7.94 -16.03 -0.15
C VAL A 3 -7.90 -15.13 -1.38
N GLU A 4 -7.67 -13.83 -1.22
CA GLU A 4 -7.50 -12.91 -2.36
C GLU A 4 -6.36 -13.45 -3.26
N PRO A 5 -6.58 -13.67 -4.57
CA PRO A 5 -5.71 -14.50 -5.41
C PRO A 5 -4.31 -13.92 -5.72
N ASP A 6 -3.94 -12.77 -5.16
CA ASP A 6 -2.73 -12.03 -5.57
C ASP A 6 -1.71 -11.82 -4.43
N ILE A 7 -1.95 -12.33 -3.21
CA ILE A 7 -0.99 -12.14 -2.11
C ILE A 7 0.14 -13.15 -2.26
N THR A 8 1.32 -12.66 -2.65
CA THR A 8 2.53 -13.47 -2.67
C THR A 8 3.16 -13.46 -1.28
N ILE A 9 3.06 -14.56 -0.54
CA ILE A 9 3.79 -14.75 0.72
C ILE A 9 5.06 -15.51 0.39
N ARG A 10 6.23 -14.88 0.53
CA ARG A 10 7.51 -15.50 0.13
C ARG A 10 8.25 -16.18 1.27
N ASP A 11 7.79 -16.02 2.50
CA ASP A 11 8.34 -16.70 3.68
C ASP A 11 7.24 -17.46 4.44
N THR A 12 7.45 -18.76 4.63
CA THR A 12 6.51 -19.68 5.29
C THR A 12 6.71 -19.77 6.81
N SER A 13 7.66 -19.04 7.39
CA SER A 13 7.91 -19.01 8.83
C SER A 13 6.85 -18.22 9.61
N LEU A 14 6.11 -17.32 8.94
CA LEU A 14 5.02 -16.56 9.53
C LEU A 14 3.77 -17.44 9.67
N THR A 15 3.18 -17.42 10.86
CA THR A 15 1.91 -18.09 11.13
C THR A 15 0.74 -17.35 10.45
N PRO A 16 -0.39 -18.04 10.19
CA PRO A 16 -1.58 -17.41 9.63
C PRO A 16 -2.09 -16.20 10.45
N ASP A 17 -1.97 -16.25 11.77
CA ASP A 17 -2.39 -15.18 12.67
C ASP A 17 -1.47 -13.95 12.56
N GLU A 18 -0.16 -14.17 12.45
CA GLU A 18 0.81 -13.09 12.19
C GLU A 18 0.56 -12.44 10.84
N ILE A 19 0.33 -13.23 9.79
CA ILE A 19 -0.04 -12.73 8.46
C ILE A 19 -1.30 -11.87 8.53
N HIS A 20 -2.31 -12.31 9.29
CA HIS A 20 -3.53 -11.53 9.50
C HIS A 20 -3.24 -10.21 10.20
N LYS A 21 -2.44 -10.23 11.28
CA LYS A 21 -2.05 -9.04 12.05
C LYS A 21 -1.26 -8.05 11.21
N ILE A 22 -0.23 -8.51 10.49
CA ILE A 22 0.62 -7.71 9.60
C ILE A 22 -0.25 -7.03 8.54
N ARG A 23 -1.18 -7.76 7.92
CA ARG A 23 -2.11 -7.21 6.93
C ARG A 23 -2.97 -6.10 7.52
N SER A 24 -3.50 -6.28 8.73
CA SER A 24 -4.32 -5.26 9.40
C SER A 24 -3.52 -3.99 9.69
N ILE A 25 -2.34 -4.12 10.30
CA ILE A 25 -1.43 -3.01 10.60
C ILE A 25 -1.06 -2.25 9.32
N ALA A 26 -0.67 -2.98 8.27
CA ALA A 26 -0.22 -2.38 7.03
C ALA A 26 -1.36 -1.63 6.31
N LYS A 27 -2.57 -2.22 6.24
CA LYS A 27 -3.74 -1.57 5.64
C LYS A 27 -4.15 -0.34 6.45
N GLU A 28 -4.21 -0.42 7.77
CA GLU A 28 -4.57 0.70 8.64
C GLU A 28 -3.56 1.85 8.51
N SER A 29 -2.26 1.55 8.49
CA SER A 29 -1.23 2.57 8.27
C SER A 29 -1.44 3.28 6.93
N VAL A 30 -1.71 2.57 5.83
CA VAL A 30 -1.98 3.18 4.52
C VAL A 30 -3.25 4.03 4.56
N LYS A 31 -4.33 3.55 5.20
CA LYS A 31 -5.59 4.30 5.35
C LYS A 31 -5.40 5.62 6.10
N ASN A 32 -4.51 5.63 7.09
CA ASN A 32 -4.14 6.83 7.85
C ASN A 32 -3.13 7.75 7.14
N SER A 33 -2.71 7.42 5.91
CA SER A 33 -1.82 8.31 5.14
C SER A 33 -2.59 9.49 4.52
N PRO A 34 -1.98 10.70 4.43
CA PRO A 34 -2.65 11.86 3.84
C PRO A 34 -3.15 11.63 2.42
N THR A 35 -2.39 10.90 1.59
CA THR A 35 -2.79 10.58 0.22
C THR A 35 -4.05 9.71 0.21
N PHE A 36 -4.02 8.60 0.92
CA PHE A 36 -5.16 7.69 0.91
C PHE A 36 -6.42 8.35 1.49
N ASN A 37 -6.28 9.14 2.56
CA ASN A 37 -7.41 9.80 3.21
C ASN A 37 -8.03 10.91 2.33
N PHE A 38 -7.23 11.52 1.44
CA PHE A 38 -7.71 12.56 0.55
C PHE A 38 -8.46 12.00 -0.66
N ASP A 39 -7.88 11.01 -1.36
CA ASP A 39 -8.43 10.53 -2.63
C ASP A 39 -8.20 9.03 -2.91
N GLY A 40 -7.84 8.25 -1.89
CA GLY A 40 -7.64 6.81 -2.01
C GLY A 40 -8.96 6.05 -2.15
N LYS A 41 -9.01 5.11 -3.11
CA LYS A 41 -10.16 4.21 -3.28
C LYS A 41 -10.03 3.01 -2.36
N GLU A 42 -10.93 2.89 -1.38
CA GLU A 42 -10.88 1.80 -0.40
C GLU A 42 -10.90 0.40 -1.04
N SER A 43 -11.76 0.20 -2.05
CA SER A 43 -11.85 -1.06 -2.80
C SER A 43 -10.60 -1.42 -3.60
N SER A 44 -9.69 -0.46 -3.81
CA SER A 44 -8.44 -0.67 -4.56
C SER A 44 -7.25 -1.05 -3.68
N LEU A 45 -7.36 -0.93 -2.35
CA LEU A 45 -6.28 -1.21 -1.42
C LEU A 45 -6.03 -2.72 -1.32
N LYS A 46 -4.95 -3.16 -1.95
CA LYS A 46 -4.56 -4.57 -2.03
C LYS A 46 -3.20 -4.80 -1.40
N LEU A 47 -3.10 -5.91 -0.66
CA LEU A 47 -1.83 -6.44 -0.20
C LEU A 47 -1.21 -7.21 -1.38
N ILE A 48 0.07 -6.99 -1.65
CA ILE A 48 0.79 -7.60 -2.78
C ILE A 48 1.74 -8.67 -2.29
N SER A 49 2.53 -8.37 -1.27
CA SER A 49 3.41 -9.36 -0.68
C SER A 49 3.70 -9.11 0.79
N ILE A 50 4.06 -10.19 1.46
CA ILE A 50 4.69 -10.19 2.78
C ILE A 50 5.94 -11.06 2.67
N ASP A 51 7.08 -10.48 3.02
CA ASP A 51 8.38 -11.14 2.98
C ASP A 51 9.11 -10.91 4.31
N ALA A 52 9.56 -11.97 4.99
CA ALA A 52 10.51 -11.78 6.07
C ALA A 52 11.90 -11.50 5.48
N VAL A 53 12.55 -10.45 5.96
CA VAL A 53 13.85 -9.96 5.49
C VAL A 53 14.75 -9.72 6.69
N LYS A 54 15.57 -10.72 7.03
CA LYS A 54 16.44 -10.71 8.22
C LYS A 54 15.62 -10.47 9.50
N ASN A 55 15.76 -9.31 10.14
CA ASN A 55 15.09 -8.93 11.40
C ASN A 55 13.86 -8.03 11.16
N ASN A 56 13.40 -7.94 9.91
CA ASN A 56 12.29 -7.09 9.52
C ASN A 56 11.30 -7.89 8.67
N ILE A 57 10.08 -7.38 8.55
CA ILE A 57 9.07 -7.88 7.63
C ILE A 57 8.82 -6.79 6.60
N ARG A 58 9.06 -7.11 5.33
CA ARG A 58 8.70 -6.24 4.21
C ARG A 58 7.26 -6.54 3.79
N VAL A 59 6.47 -5.48 3.67
CA VAL A 59 5.08 -5.55 3.22
C VAL A 59 4.92 -4.62 2.02
N ASP A 60 4.48 -5.15 0.89
CA ASP A 60 4.18 -4.36 -0.30
C ASP A 60 2.65 -4.30 -0.48
N LEU A 61 2.10 -3.09 -0.63
CA LEU A 61 0.69 -2.82 -0.91
C LEU A 61 0.56 -1.97 -2.17
N LYS A 62 -0.64 -1.95 -2.75
CA LYS A 62 -1.01 -0.98 -3.78
C LYS A 62 -2.41 -0.44 -3.55
N PHE A 63 -2.66 0.79 -3.98
CA PHE A 63 -3.99 1.37 -4.06
C PHE A 63 -4.07 2.35 -5.23
N VAL A 64 -5.28 2.73 -5.62
CA VAL A 64 -5.56 3.72 -6.65
C VAL A 64 -6.09 4.99 -6.00
N SER A 65 -5.57 6.14 -6.40
CA SER A 65 -6.11 7.45 -6.07
C SER A 65 -6.78 8.11 -7.28
N GLU A 66 -7.68 9.07 -7.07
CA GLU A 66 -8.38 9.77 -8.16
C GLU A 66 -7.62 10.97 -8.73
N ASN A 67 -6.64 11.50 -7.99
CA ASN A 67 -5.88 12.67 -8.41
C ASN A 67 -4.38 12.41 -8.42
N ILE A 68 -3.70 13.18 -9.26
CA ILE A 68 -2.25 13.05 -9.46
C ILE A 68 -1.52 13.89 -8.41
N GLY A 69 -1.30 13.32 -7.22
CA GLY A 69 -0.25 13.72 -6.31
C GLY A 69 -0.60 13.71 -4.81
N TYR A 70 0.36 14.13 -3.98
CA TYR A 70 0.33 14.02 -2.52
C TYR A 70 -0.21 15.29 -1.83
N GLY A 71 -1.00 15.10 -0.75
CA GLY A 71 -1.34 16.13 0.25
C GLY A 71 -2.64 16.90 0.00
N ASN A 72 -2.95 17.83 0.92
CA ASN A 72 -4.07 18.77 0.77
C ASN A 72 -3.75 19.77 -0.34
N ARG A 73 -4.59 19.82 -1.38
CA ARG A 73 -4.38 20.62 -2.59
C ARG A 73 -5.59 21.47 -2.96
N SER A 74 -6.31 21.97 -1.96
CA SER A 74 -7.51 22.80 -2.15
C SER A 74 -7.37 23.94 -3.16
N ASP A 75 -6.14 24.43 -3.40
CA ASP A 75 -5.86 25.59 -4.27
C ASP A 75 -5.10 25.25 -5.57
N ALA A 76 -4.89 23.97 -5.90
CA ALA A 76 -4.13 23.58 -7.11
C ALA A 76 -5.03 23.04 -8.23
N LEU A 77 -4.66 23.33 -9.49
CA LEU A 77 -5.18 22.61 -10.66
C LEU A 77 -4.87 21.10 -10.48
N LEU A 78 -5.89 20.34 -10.08
CA LEU A 78 -5.79 18.89 -9.96
C LEU A 78 -5.68 18.32 -11.37
N LEU A 79 -4.51 17.76 -11.69
CA LEU A 79 -4.44 16.78 -12.74
C LEU A 79 -5.30 15.59 -12.28
N THR A 80 -6.42 15.36 -12.97
CA THR A 80 -7.38 14.30 -12.67
C THR A 80 -6.99 13.03 -13.42
N GLY A 81 -7.16 11.88 -12.78
CA GLY A 81 -6.92 10.59 -13.41
C GLY A 81 -6.48 9.52 -12.40
N PRO A 82 -6.83 8.25 -12.65
CA PRO A 82 -6.48 7.16 -11.75
C PRO A 82 -4.96 7.01 -11.67
N VAL A 83 -4.41 7.06 -10.45
CA VAL A 83 -2.98 6.83 -10.20
C VAL A 83 -2.82 5.61 -9.31
N THR A 84 -1.98 4.67 -9.74
CA THR A 84 -1.63 3.52 -8.88
C THR A 84 -0.45 3.89 -8.01
N HIS A 85 -0.68 3.87 -6.70
CA HIS A 85 0.33 3.98 -5.67
C HIS A 85 0.83 2.60 -5.27
N HIS A 86 2.14 2.48 -5.09
CA HIS A 86 2.80 1.33 -4.49
C HIS A 86 3.38 1.75 -3.15
N VAL A 87 3.00 1.04 -2.09
CA VAL A 87 3.49 1.28 -0.74
C VAL A 87 4.40 0.12 -0.35
N ARG A 88 5.63 0.44 0.02
CA ARG A 88 6.56 -0.50 0.65
C ARG A 88 6.74 -0.13 2.12
N MET A 89 6.50 -1.09 2.99
CA MET A 89 6.61 -0.92 4.44
C MET A 89 7.57 -1.93 5.02
N TYR A 90 8.33 -1.51 6.03
CA TYR A 90 9.14 -2.41 6.84
C TYR A 90 8.61 -2.39 8.26
N LEU A 91 8.30 -3.57 8.80
CA LEU A 91 7.91 -3.80 10.18
C LEU A 91 9.05 -4.48 10.93
N ASN A 92 9.13 -4.25 12.24
CA ASN A 92 9.94 -5.07 13.14
C ASN A 92 9.40 -6.51 13.16
N SER A 93 10.25 -7.54 13.05
CA SER A 93 9.78 -8.93 12.99
C SER A 93 9.23 -9.48 14.31
N GLU A 94 9.57 -8.86 15.45
CA GLU A 94 9.14 -9.30 16.78
C GLU A 94 7.93 -8.52 17.27
N SER A 95 7.95 -7.18 17.15
CA SER A 95 6.87 -6.32 17.65
C SER A 95 5.80 -5.98 16.61
N PHE A 96 6.10 -6.14 15.32
CA PHE A 96 5.29 -5.68 14.18
C PHE A 96 5.12 -4.16 14.08
N ASP A 97 5.92 -3.38 14.81
CA ASP A 97 5.92 -1.91 14.71
C ASP A 97 6.39 -1.44 13.34
N VAL A 98 5.76 -0.38 12.82
CA VAL A 98 6.14 0.23 11.54
C VAL A 98 7.46 0.97 11.70
N LEU A 99 8.53 0.44 11.09
CA LEU A 99 9.86 1.06 11.09
C LEU A 99 10.00 2.12 10.00
N SER A 100 9.46 1.83 8.81
CA SER A 100 9.45 2.78 7.70
C SER A 100 8.36 2.47 6.69
N ARG A 101 7.92 3.51 5.97
CA ARG A 101 6.93 3.41 4.90
C ARG A 101 7.33 4.34 3.77
N HIS A 102 7.43 3.78 2.57
CA HIS A 102 7.74 4.50 1.35
C HIS A 102 6.56 4.35 0.39
N THR A 103 6.09 5.45 -0.16
CA THR A 103 5.03 5.44 -1.18
C THR A 103 5.61 5.97 -2.46
N ASP A 104 5.51 5.17 -3.52
CA ASP A 104 5.80 5.55 -4.88
C ASP A 104 4.50 5.52 -5.70
N TYR A 105 4.47 6.22 -6.82
CA TYR A 105 3.34 6.20 -7.74
C TYR A 105 3.83 6.12 -9.17
N LYS A 106 3.11 5.35 -9.99
CA LYS A 106 3.30 5.37 -11.43
C LYS A 106 2.05 5.94 -12.07
N LYS A 107 2.24 6.98 -12.88
CA LYS A 107 1.20 7.45 -13.79
C LYS A 107 1.00 6.36 -14.86
N SER A 108 -0.22 5.87 -15.04
CA SER A 108 -0.55 5.08 -16.22
C SER A 108 -0.44 6.02 -17.43
N ASN A 109 0.44 5.70 -18.38
CA ASN A 109 0.57 6.46 -19.63
C ASN A 109 -0.55 6.14 -20.64
N GLU A 110 -1.69 5.65 -20.18
CA GLU A 110 -2.82 5.35 -21.06
C GLU A 110 -3.56 6.65 -21.38
N GLY A 111 -3.21 7.27 -22.51
CA GLY A 111 -4.11 8.20 -23.20
C GLY A 111 -3.65 9.65 -23.41
N LEU A 112 -2.35 9.95 -23.46
CA LEU A 112 -1.87 11.19 -24.08
C LEU A 112 -1.35 10.89 -25.49
N TRP A 113 -2.28 10.61 -26.41
CA TRP A 113 -2.05 10.82 -27.83
C TRP A 113 -2.94 11.98 -28.26
N HIS A 114 -2.31 12.91 -28.99
CA HIS A 114 -2.80 14.18 -29.49
C HIS A 114 -4.12 14.10 -30.26
#